data_AF-A0A9P6ZPC4-F1
#
_entry.id   AF-A0A9P6ZPC4-F1
#
_cell.length_a   1.000
_cell.length_b   1.000
_cell.length_c   1.000
_cell.angle_alpha   90.00
_cell.angle_beta   90.00
_cell.angle_gamma   90.00
#
_symmetry.space_group_name_H-M   'P 1'
#
loop_
_entity.id
_entity.type
_entity.pdbx_description
1 polymer ?
#
loop_
_entity_poly.entity_id
_entity_poly.type
_entity_poly.pdbx_seq_one_letter_code
_entity_poly.pdbx_strand_id
1 'polypeptide(L)'
;MSVSVLKSNGLPFQLRGLVARLYSTRKSEVSSSDPQKDTIRRYLYPPNIRNKASPTGTWRPDVARALQRAIPSVQAHETIERAWLLHQRHLRKKRDAELQRKFNCMRQAMQELEEIDSRLFREANKQEDPRARSLAEVEAMKKMSEPEKRAVESRVRGLFPRELRVPTDTPPKNGWPNEWRAFQRPLA
;
A
#
# COMPACT_ATOMS: atom_id res chain seq x y z
N MET A 1 -47.01 11.60 14.67
CA MET A 1 -46.89 12.95 14.08
C MET A 1 -45.77 12.92 13.05
N SER A 2 -45.98 13.65 11.94
CA SER A 2 -45.42 13.47 10.60
C SER A 2 -43.90 13.37 10.48
N VAL A 3 -43.45 12.40 9.68
CA VAL A 3 -42.09 12.31 9.14
C VAL A 3 -42.03 13.19 7.89
N SER A 4 -41.41 14.35 8.00
CA SER A 4 -41.25 15.30 6.89
C SER A 4 -40.18 14.81 5.92
N VAL A 5 -40.64 14.33 4.77
CA VAL A 5 -39.83 14.08 3.57
C VAL A 5 -39.35 15.43 3.02
N LEU A 6 -38.07 15.74 3.19
CA LEU A 6 -37.46 16.89 2.52
C LEU A 6 -37.05 16.50 1.10
N LYS A 7 -37.88 16.95 0.16
CA LYS A 7 -37.66 17.03 -1.29
C LYS A 7 -36.27 17.60 -1.59
N SER A 8 -35.47 16.87 -2.35
CA SER A 8 -34.31 17.44 -3.05
C SER A 8 -34.82 18.33 -4.19
N ASN A 9 -34.82 19.64 -3.97
CA ASN A 9 -35.06 20.63 -5.02
C ASN A 9 -33.94 20.52 -6.05
N GLY A 10 -34.29 20.08 -7.27
CA GLY A 10 -33.41 20.15 -8.42
C GLY A 10 -33.17 21.60 -8.79
N LEU A 11 -31.98 22.11 -8.47
CA LEU A 11 -31.47 23.33 -9.07
C LEU A 11 -30.98 23.01 -10.48
N PRO A 12 -31.37 23.77 -11.52
CA PRO A 12 -30.74 23.63 -12.82
C PRO A 12 -29.28 24.07 -12.68
N PHE A 13 -28.35 23.16 -12.98
CA PHE A 13 -26.93 23.44 -13.06
C PHE A 13 -26.73 24.50 -14.16
N GLN A 14 -26.74 25.78 -13.78
CA GLN A 14 -26.38 26.86 -14.70
C GLN A 14 -24.88 26.76 -14.95
N LEU A 15 -24.52 26.30 -16.15
CA LEU A 15 -23.17 26.37 -16.68
C LEU A 15 -22.79 27.85 -16.87
N ARG A 16 -22.32 28.51 -15.82
CA ARG A 16 -21.58 29.77 -15.94
C ARG A 16 -20.33 29.50 -16.77
N GLY A 17 -20.16 30.30 -17.83
CA GLY A 17 -19.15 30.13 -18.86
C GLY A 17 -17.75 29.89 -18.30
N LEU A 18 -17.19 28.73 -18.62
CA LEU A 18 -15.76 28.52 -18.54
C LEU A 18 -15.13 29.18 -19.76
N VAL A 19 -14.46 30.31 -19.53
CA VAL A 19 -13.54 30.91 -20.49
C VAL A 19 -12.47 29.87 -20.77
N ALA A 20 -12.58 29.19 -21.91
CA ALA A 20 -11.55 28.28 -22.39
C ALA A 20 -10.29 29.12 -22.65
N ARG A 21 -9.28 28.98 -21.78
CA ARG A 21 -7.93 29.45 -22.08
C ARG A 21 -7.42 28.63 -23.26
N LEU A 22 -7.51 29.22 -24.45
CA LEU A 22 -6.91 28.70 -25.67
C LEU A 22 -5.39 28.78 -25.51
N TYR A 23 -4.76 27.66 -25.18
CA TYR A 23 -3.33 27.51 -25.32
C TYR A 23 -3.00 27.49 -26.83
N SER A 24 -2.00 28.28 -27.20
CA SER A 24 -1.36 28.36 -28.52
C SER A 24 -1.44 27.04 -29.31
N THR A 25 -2.32 27.00 -30.31
CA THR A 25 -2.34 25.92 -31.30
C THR A 25 -1.32 26.28 -32.38
N ARG A 26 -0.15 25.62 -32.36
CA ARG A 26 0.64 25.52 -33.60
C ARG A 26 -0.17 24.68 -34.58
N LYS A 27 -0.38 25.20 -35.78
CA LYS A 27 -0.88 24.44 -36.94
C LYS A 27 0.06 23.26 -37.15
N SER A 28 -0.41 22.05 -36.88
CA SER A 28 0.14 20.83 -37.46
C SER A 28 -0.94 20.20 -38.31
N GLU A 29 -0.58 19.96 -39.55
CA GLU A 29 -1.41 19.38 -40.61
C GLU A 29 -2.13 18.11 -40.17
N VAL A 30 -3.25 17.87 -40.83
CA VAL A 30 -4.14 16.71 -40.72
C VAL A 30 -3.33 15.43 -40.96
N SER A 31 -2.71 14.91 -39.90
CA SER A 31 -2.28 13.53 -39.81
C SER A 31 -3.22 12.85 -38.85
N SER A 32 -3.82 11.74 -39.28
CA SER A 32 -4.67 10.88 -38.46
C SER A 32 -4.10 10.78 -37.06
N SER A 33 -4.84 11.26 -36.05
CA SER A 33 -4.40 11.16 -34.66
C SER A 33 -4.04 9.70 -34.38
N ASP A 34 -2.81 9.49 -33.91
CA ASP A 34 -2.31 8.15 -33.60
C ASP A 34 -3.33 7.43 -32.68
N PRO A 35 -3.89 6.28 -33.13
CA PRO A 35 -4.93 5.59 -32.40
C PRO A 35 -4.47 5.18 -30.99
N GLN A 36 -3.17 5.00 -30.77
CA GLN A 36 -2.61 4.73 -29.46
C GLN A 36 -2.72 5.96 -28.54
N LYS A 37 -2.40 7.16 -29.04
CA LYS A 37 -2.54 8.41 -28.28
C LYS A 37 -3.98 8.72 -27.94
N ASP A 38 -4.91 8.46 -28.86
CA ASP A 38 -6.34 8.64 -28.60
C ASP A 38 -6.89 7.61 -27.61
N THR A 39 -6.39 6.37 -27.66
CA THR A 39 -6.71 5.36 -26.67
C THR A 39 -6.21 5.79 -25.28
N ILE A 40 -4.95 6.20 -25.16
CA ILE A 40 -4.37 6.70 -23.91
C ILE A 40 -5.16 7.92 -23.39
N ARG A 41 -5.51 8.88 -24.25
CA ARG A 41 -6.35 10.02 -23.88
C ARG A 41 -7.72 9.60 -23.35
N ARG A 42 -8.37 8.60 -23.98
CA ARG A 42 -9.65 8.07 -23.51
C ARG A 42 -9.55 7.37 -22.15
N TYR A 43 -8.43 6.73 -21.85
CA TYR A 43 -8.18 6.12 -20.53
C TYR A 43 -7.88 7.17 -19.44
N LEU A 44 -7.07 8.19 -19.76
CA LEU A 44 -6.70 9.24 -18.80
C LEU A 44 -7.84 10.22 -18.54
N TYR A 45 -8.60 10.54 -19.58
CA TYR A 45 -9.69 11.51 -19.55
C TYR A 45 -10.96 10.85 -20.09
N PRO A 46 -11.62 10.00 -19.28
CA PRO A 46 -12.84 9.35 -19.70
C PRO A 46 -13.92 10.41 -20.00
N PRO A 47 -14.73 10.22 -21.06
CA PRO A 47 -15.78 11.16 -21.39
C PRO A 47 -16.83 11.21 -20.28
N ASN A 48 -17.32 12.41 -19.95
CA ASN A 48 -18.39 12.60 -18.96
C ASN A 48 -19.76 12.10 -19.47
N ILE A 49 -19.83 11.65 -20.74
CA ILE A 49 -21.04 11.17 -21.40
C ILE A 49 -21.24 9.69 -21.04
N ARG A 50 -22.33 9.40 -20.32
CA ARG A 50 -22.66 8.09 -19.74
C ARG A 50 -23.36 7.11 -20.71
N ASN A 51 -23.09 7.22 -22.01
CA ASN A 51 -23.80 6.42 -23.02
C ASN A 51 -23.07 5.10 -23.36
N LYS A 52 -21.77 5.03 -23.10
CA LYS A 52 -20.92 3.85 -23.37
C LYS A 52 -20.07 3.53 -22.16
N ALA A 53 -19.64 2.28 -22.03
CA ALA A 53 -18.73 1.90 -20.96
C ALA A 53 -17.42 2.70 -21.08
N SER A 54 -17.02 3.32 -19.97
CA SER A 54 -15.73 4.02 -19.91
C SER A 54 -14.60 2.98 -19.89
N PRO A 55 -13.52 3.19 -20.67
CA PRO A 55 -12.37 2.28 -20.67
C PRO A 55 -11.68 2.19 -19.29
N THR A 56 -11.77 3.24 -18.48
CA THR A 56 -11.26 3.29 -17.10
C THR A 56 -12.22 2.69 -16.08
N GLY A 57 -13.39 2.19 -16.52
CA GLY A 57 -14.40 1.55 -15.67
C GLY A 57 -15.25 2.51 -14.82
N THR A 58 -15.04 3.83 -14.93
CA THR A 58 -15.76 4.86 -14.16
C THR A 58 -17.27 4.83 -14.37
N TRP A 59 -17.71 4.44 -15.57
CA TRP A 59 -19.12 4.24 -15.90
C TRP A 59 -19.27 2.91 -16.62
N ARG A 60 -20.10 2.01 -16.07
CA ARG A 60 -20.45 0.73 -16.66
C ARG A 60 -21.95 0.49 -16.48
N PRO A 61 -22.74 0.35 -17.55
CA PRO A 61 -24.19 0.16 -17.44
C PRO A 61 -24.56 -1.15 -16.73
N ASP A 62 -23.73 -2.18 -16.86
CA ASP A 62 -23.96 -3.50 -16.26
C ASP A 62 -23.84 -3.50 -14.74
N VAL A 63 -23.08 -2.56 -14.17
CA VAL A 63 -22.81 -2.52 -12.72
C VAL A 63 -24.09 -2.26 -11.94
N ALA A 64 -24.97 -1.38 -12.42
CA ALA A 64 -26.25 -1.13 -11.75
C ALA A 64 -27.12 -2.40 -11.70
N ARG A 65 -27.17 -3.15 -12.80
CA ARG A 65 -27.90 -4.42 -12.89
C ARG A 65 -27.26 -5.50 -12.01
N ALA A 66 -25.93 -5.57 -11.98
CA ALA A 66 -25.19 -6.50 -11.14
C ALA A 66 -25.38 -6.19 -9.64
N LEU A 67 -25.37 -4.91 -9.26
CA LEU A 67 -25.63 -4.47 -7.88
C LEU A 67 -27.05 -4.83 -7.44
N GLN A 68 -28.05 -4.61 -8.30
CA GLN A 68 -29.43 -5.02 -8.02
C GLN A 68 -29.56 -6.55 -7.82
N ARG A 69 -28.76 -7.35 -8.52
CA ARG A 69 -28.73 -8.81 -8.34
C ARG A 69 -27.98 -9.25 -7.08
N ALA A 70 -26.87 -8.59 -6.77
CA ALA A 70 -26.00 -8.94 -5.66
C ALA A 70 -26.52 -8.44 -4.30
N ILE A 71 -27.27 -7.33 -4.29
CA ILE A 71 -27.82 -6.71 -3.09
C ILE A 71 -29.34 -6.98 -3.06
N PRO A 72 -29.82 -7.89 -2.20
CA PRO A 72 -31.24 -8.22 -2.13
C PRO A 72 -32.09 -7.03 -1.66
N SER A 73 -31.58 -6.23 -0.73
CA SER A 73 -32.22 -5.02 -0.21
C SER A 73 -31.19 -4.05 0.40
N VAL A 74 -31.57 -2.77 0.50
CA VAL A 74 -30.75 -1.73 1.15
C VAL A 74 -30.47 -2.09 2.62
N GLN A 75 -31.48 -2.60 3.32
CA GLN A 75 -31.35 -3.03 4.72
C GLN A 75 -30.33 -4.17 4.87
N ALA A 76 -30.34 -5.16 3.96
CA ALA A 76 -29.38 -6.25 3.97
C ALA A 76 -27.95 -5.73 3.74
N HIS A 77 -27.77 -4.81 2.78
CA HIS A 77 -26.48 -4.17 2.52
C HIS A 77 -25.95 -3.43 3.75
N GLU A 78 -26.75 -2.55 4.35
CA GLU A 78 -26.37 -1.79 5.55
C GLU A 78 -26.05 -2.70 6.74
N THR A 79 -26.74 -3.83 6.86
CA THR A 79 -26.51 -4.79 7.94
C THR A 79 -25.19 -5.52 7.75
N ILE A 80 -24.90 -5.97 6.52
CA ILE A 80 -23.62 -6.60 6.17
C ILE A 80 -22.49 -5.61 6.39
N GLU A 81 -22.64 -4.36 5.96
CA GLU A 81 -21.62 -3.32 6.14
C GLU A 81 -21.36 -3.03 7.62
N ARG A 82 -22.42 -2.82 8.42
CA ARG A 82 -22.30 -2.62 9.86
C ARG A 82 -21.61 -3.79 10.55
N ALA A 83 -21.99 -5.03 10.21
CA ALA A 83 -21.38 -6.23 10.76
C ALA A 83 -19.90 -6.34 10.38
N TRP A 84 -19.54 -6.02 9.13
CA TRP A 84 -18.16 -6.02 8.64
C TRP A 84 -17.31 -4.97 9.36
N LEU A 85 -17.79 -3.73 9.48
CA LEU A 85 -17.09 -2.66 10.19
C LEU A 85 -16.90 -3.00 11.68
N LEU A 86 -17.91 -3.61 12.30
CA LEU A 86 -17.81 -4.11 13.68
C LEU A 86 -16.75 -5.20 13.80
N HIS A 87 -16.73 -6.16 12.88
CA HIS A 87 -15.71 -7.21 12.82
C HIS A 87 -14.29 -6.64 12.65
N GLN A 88 -14.10 -5.70 11.71
CA GLN A 88 -12.82 -5.01 11.52
C GLN A 88 -12.37 -4.26 12.78
N ARG A 89 -13.30 -3.61 13.50
CA ARG A 89 -13.02 -2.97 14.80
C ARG A 89 -12.56 -3.98 15.84
N HIS A 90 -13.20 -5.13 15.92
CA HIS A 90 -12.80 -6.20 16.84
C HIS A 90 -11.41 -6.76 16.49
N LEU A 91 -11.11 -6.97 15.21
CA LEU A 91 -9.78 -7.41 14.76
C LEU A 91 -8.69 -6.39 15.12
N ARG A 92 -8.97 -5.09 14.95
CA ARG A 92 -8.05 -4.03 15.35
C ARG A 92 -7.78 -4.07 16.85
N LYS A 93 -8.83 -4.06 17.67
CA LYS A 93 -8.71 -4.15 19.13
C LYS A 93 -7.94 -5.40 19.59
N LYS A 94 -8.17 -6.55 18.94
CA LYS A 94 -7.44 -7.79 19.25
C LYS A 94 -5.94 -7.65 18.96
N ARG A 95 -5.59 -7.09 17.79
CA ARG A 95 -4.19 -6.82 17.42
C ARG A 95 -3.53 -5.82 18.36
N ASP A 96 -4.22 -4.75 18.72
CA ASP A 96 -3.72 -3.72 19.64
C ASP A 96 -3.47 -4.31 21.04
N ALA A 97 -4.40 -5.14 21.54
CA ALA A 97 -4.24 -5.83 22.82
C ALA A 97 -3.06 -6.82 22.81
N GLU A 98 -2.85 -7.53 21.71
CA GLU A 98 -1.69 -8.42 21.55
C GLU A 98 -0.38 -7.63 21.49
N LEU A 99 -0.33 -6.51 20.76
CA LEU A 99 0.82 -5.62 20.69
C LEU A 99 1.15 -5.05 22.08
N GLN A 100 0.14 -4.60 22.83
CA GLN A 100 0.32 -4.10 24.18
C GLN A 100 0.88 -5.18 25.13
N ARG A 101 0.42 -6.43 25.01
CA ARG A 101 0.98 -7.55 25.80
C ARG A 101 2.44 -7.80 25.46
N LYS A 102 2.79 -7.86 24.17
CA LYS A 102 4.18 -8.04 23.72
C LYS A 102 5.08 -6.90 24.22
N PHE A 103 4.59 -5.67 24.12
CA PHE A 103 5.31 -4.49 24.61
C PHE A 103 5.52 -4.53 26.12
N ASN A 104 4.50 -4.87 26.90
CA ASN A 104 4.61 -4.98 28.36
C ASN A 104 5.61 -6.06 28.77
N CYS A 105 5.59 -7.22 28.12
CA CYS A 105 6.53 -8.31 28.35
C CYS A 105 7.98 -7.87 28.02
N MET A 106 8.18 -7.21 26.88
CA MET A 106 9.48 -6.65 26.49
C MET A 106 9.98 -5.61 27.50
N ARG A 107 9.10 -4.73 27.99
CA ARG A 107 9.44 -3.74 29.02
C ARG A 107 9.85 -4.40 30.33
N GLN A 108 9.12 -5.41 30.78
CA GLN A 108 9.46 -6.17 31.98
C GLN A 108 10.83 -6.84 31.85
N ALA A 109 11.08 -7.53 30.74
CA ALA A 109 12.37 -8.17 30.48
C ALA A 109 13.54 -7.16 30.46
N MET A 110 13.34 -5.96 29.90
CA MET A 110 14.37 -4.92 29.89
C MET A 110 14.62 -4.33 31.28
N GLN A 111 13.59 -4.22 32.12
CA GLN A 111 13.73 -3.79 33.52
C GLN A 111 14.55 -4.82 34.32
N GLU A 112 14.24 -6.10 34.19
CA GLU A 112 15.00 -7.18 34.82
C GLU A 112 16.46 -7.22 34.33
N LEU A 113 16.69 -7.00 33.02
CA LEU A 113 18.05 -6.95 32.46
C LEU A 113 18.87 -5.78 33.02
N GLU A 114 18.24 -4.62 33.24
CA GLU A 114 18.90 -3.44 33.81
C GLU A 114 19.38 -3.70 35.25
N GLU A 115 18.57 -4.41 36.03
CA GLU A 115 18.88 -4.81 37.41
C GLU A 115 20.01 -5.85 37.48
N ILE A 116 20.04 -6.81 36.54
CA ILE A 116 21.02 -7.90 36.52
C ILE A 116 22.36 -7.43 35.94
N ASP A 117 22.36 -6.85 34.74
CA ASP A 117 23.58 -6.42 34.04
C ASP A 117 23.36 -5.15 33.21
N SER A 118 23.84 -4.04 33.75
CA SER A 118 23.78 -2.73 33.09
C SER A 118 24.57 -2.66 31.77
N ARG A 119 25.59 -3.51 31.56
CA ARG A 119 26.34 -3.52 30.30
C ARG A 119 25.48 -4.12 29.18
N LEU A 120 24.87 -5.29 29.41
CA LEU A 120 23.99 -5.92 28.43
C LEU A 120 22.77 -5.06 28.11
N PHE A 121 22.21 -4.38 29.12
CA PHE A 121 21.14 -3.41 28.91
C PHE A 121 21.54 -2.27 27.96
N ARG A 122 22.73 -1.70 28.14
CA ARG A 122 23.26 -0.65 27.23
C ARG A 122 23.48 -1.18 25.82
N GLU A 123 24.00 -2.40 25.69
CA GLU A 123 24.21 -3.05 24.38
C GLU A 123 22.88 -3.32 23.67
N ALA A 124 21.86 -3.80 24.37
CA ALA A 124 20.52 -4.05 23.82
C ALA A 124 19.78 -2.77 23.40
N ASN A 125 19.96 -1.68 24.14
CA ASN A 125 19.36 -0.37 23.81
C ASN A 125 20.12 0.42 22.74
N LYS A 126 21.15 -0.17 22.13
CA LYS A 126 21.89 0.48 21.06
C LYS A 126 21.00 0.64 19.83
N GLN A 127 20.74 1.88 19.45
CA GLN A 127 20.01 2.18 18.22
C GLN A 127 20.87 1.85 17.01
N GLU A 128 20.41 0.91 16.19
CA GLU A 128 21.05 0.59 14.91
C GLU A 128 20.54 1.53 13.82
N ASP A 129 21.39 2.45 13.37
CA ASP A 129 21.10 3.26 12.20
C ASP A 129 21.31 2.43 10.93
N PRO A 130 20.26 2.12 10.14
CA PRO A 130 20.39 1.22 8.99
C PRO A 130 21.33 1.80 7.91
N ARG A 131 21.47 3.13 7.84
CA ARG A 131 22.31 3.81 6.84
C ARG A 131 23.76 3.97 7.27
N ALA A 132 24.06 3.87 8.56
CA ALA A 132 25.41 4.06 9.06
C ALA A 132 26.25 2.84 8.68
N ARG A 133 27.39 3.07 8.03
CA ARG A 133 28.38 2.03 7.71
C ARG A 133 29.58 2.23 8.61
N SER A 134 30.11 1.14 9.15
CA SER A 134 31.37 1.17 9.88
C SER A 134 32.54 1.45 8.92
N LEU A 135 33.63 2.02 9.44
CA LEU A 135 34.84 2.29 8.65
C LEU A 135 35.40 1.00 8.01
N ALA A 136 35.37 -0.11 8.76
CA ALA A 136 35.80 -1.42 8.31
C ALA A 136 34.95 -1.94 7.13
N GLU A 137 33.61 -1.78 7.20
CA GLU A 137 32.73 -2.13 6.08
C GLU A 137 33.00 -1.26 4.85
N VAL A 138 33.26 0.03 5.04
CA VAL A 138 33.60 0.94 3.93
C VAL A 138 34.90 0.52 3.24
N GLU A 139 35.91 0.11 4.00
CA GLU A 139 37.17 -0.38 3.44
C GLU A 139 37.02 -1.72 2.72
N ALA A 140 36.24 -2.66 3.28
CA ALA A 140 35.92 -3.92 2.61
C ALA A 140 35.14 -3.66 1.30
N MET A 141 34.20 -2.72 1.33
CA MET A 141 33.43 -2.28 0.16
C MET A 141 34.30 -1.67 -0.94
N LYS A 142 35.43 -1.06 -0.62
CA LYS A 142 36.36 -0.54 -1.64
C LYS A 142 37.09 -1.66 -2.38
N LYS A 143 37.36 -2.79 -1.71
CA LYS A 143 38.12 -3.92 -2.26
C LYS A 143 37.28 -4.88 -3.10
N MET A 144 35.97 -4.93 -2.85
CA MET A 144 35.08 -5.91 -3.48
C MET A 144 34.60 -5.49 -4.87
N SER A 145 34.09 -6.46 -5.64
CA SER A 145 33.61 -6.24 -7.00
C SER A 145 32.25 -5.53 -7.01
N GLU A 146 31.95 -4.72 -8.03
CA GLU A 146 30.68 -3.99 -8.18
C GLU A 146 29.40 -4.83 -7.95
N PRO A 147 29.23 -6.04 -8.49
CA PRO A 147 28.06 -6.88 -8.20
C PRO A 147 27.97 -7.29 -6.72
N GLU A 148 29.11 -7.52 -6.07
CA GLU A 148 29.18 -7.88 -4.67
C GLU A 148 28.82 -6.67 -3.80
N LYS A 149 29.30 -5.47 -4.16
CA LYS A 149 28.93 -4.20 -3.49
C LYS A 149 27.42 -4.05 -3.48
N ARG A 150 26.79 -4.22 -4.66
CA ARG A 150 25.33 -4.14 -4.79
C ARG A 150 24.60 -5.20 -3.98
N ALA A 151 25.15 -6.40 -3.87
CA ALA A 151 24.58 -7.48 -3.06
C ALA A 151 24.61 -7.16 -1.55
N VAL A 152 25.72 -6.59 -1.05
CA VAL A 152 25.84 -6.13 0.34
C VAL A 152 24.91 -4.94 0.59
N GLU A 153 24.85 -3.97 -0.31
CA GLU A 153 23.99 -2.80 -0.19
C GLU A 153 22.50 -3.14 -0.17
N SER A 154 22.10 -4.19 -0.90
CA SER A 154 20.70 -4.67 -0.87
C SER A 154 20.29 -5.26 0.49
N ARG A 155 21.25 -5.59 1.36
CA ARG A 155 21.04 -6.18 2.68
C ARG A 155 21.46 -5.20 3.75
N VAL A 156 20.61 -4.23 4.04
CA VAL A 156 20.89 -3.22 5.07
C VAL A 156 20.77 -3.82 6.48
N ARG A 157 21.60 -3.42 7.44
CA ARG A 157 21.48 -3.84 8.86
C ARG A 157 20.25 -3.17 9.50
N GLY A 158 19.66 -3.78 10.53
CA GLY A 158 18.45 -3.26 11.19
C GLY A 158 17.15 -3.30 10.36
N LEU A 159 17.21 -3.73 9.10
CA LEU A 159 16.05 -3.93 8.23
C LEU A 159 15.69 -5.42 8.13
N PHE A 160 14.43 -5.72 7.80
CA PHE A 160 14.01 -7.09 7.60
C PHE A 160 14.83 -7.77 6.49
N PRO A 161 15.28 -9.03 6.69
CA PRO A 161 15.94 -9.80 5.65
C PRO A 161 15.07 -9.93 4.40
N ARG A 162 15.68 -9.88 3.22
CA ARG A 162 14.97 -9.98 1.94
C ARG A 162 14.35 -11.37 1.74
N GLU A 163 14.94 -12.37 2.38
CA GLU A 163 14.48 -13.74 2.38
C GLU A 163 13.12 -13.89 3.12
N LEU A 164 12.75 -12.94 3.99
CA LEU A 164 11.45 -12.86 4.65
C LEU A 164 10.40 -12.32 3.66
N ARG A 165 9.74 -13.25 2.95
CA ARG A 165 8.75 -12.93 1.91
C ARG A 165 7.36 -12.65 2.50
N VAL A 166 6.59 -11.86 1.77
CA VAL A 166 5.14 -11.70 2.02
C VAL A 166 4.44 -13.03 1.74
N PRO A 167 3.49 -13.47 2.58
CA PRO A 167 2.70 -14.67 2.33
C PRO A 167 1.99 -14.62 0.97
N THR A 168 2.00 -15.74 0.25
CA THR A 168 1.30 -15.91 -1.03
C THR A 168 0.11 -16.85 -0.87
N ASP A 169 -0.91 -16.71 -1.71
CA ASP A 169 -2.13 -17.53 -1.64
C ASP A 169 -1.85 -19.03 -1.77
N THR A 170 -0.96 -19.41 -2.69
CA THR A 170 -0.48 -20.79 -2.86
C THR A 170 1.00 -20.89 -2.50
N PRO A 171 1.44 -21.98 -1.85
CA PRO A 171 2.85 -22.18 -1.53
C PRO A 171 3.67 -22.41 -2.81
N PRO A 172 4.99 -22.11 -2.78
CA PRO A 172 5.87 -22.40 -3.89
C PRO A 172 6.07 -23.92 -4.06
N LYS A 173 6.32 -24.36 -5.30
CA LYS A 173 6.58 -25.78 -5.62
C LYS A 173 7.69 -26.41 -4.77
N ASN A 174 8.74 -25.64 -4.48
CA ASN A 174 9.89 -26.10 -3.72
C ASN A 174 9.73 -25.93 -2.20
N GLY A 175 8.57 -25.46 -1.72
CA GLY A 175 8.27 -25.32 -0.29
C GLY A 175 9.31 -24.47 0.47
N TRP A 176 9.85 -25.05 1.55
CA TRP A 176 10.87 -24.43 2.38
C TRP A 176 12.30 -24.86 1.96
N PRO A 177 13.23 -23.93 1.74
CA PRO A 177 14.60 -24.26 1.34
C PRO A 177 15.43 -24.77 2.54
N ASN A 178 15.61 -26.09 2.64
CA ASN A 178 16.42 -26.71 3.70
C ASN A 178 17.93 -26.48 3.55
N GLU A 179 18.41 -26.19 2.34
CA GLU A 179 19.83 -25.99 2.03
C GLU A 179 20.30 -24.53 2.21
N TRP A 180 19.53 -23.71 2.94
CA TRP A 180 19.83 -22.30 3.11
C TRP A 180 21.16 -22.07 3.85
N ARG A 181 21.96 -21.12 3.35
CA ARG A 181 23.23 -20.72 3.96
C ARG A 181 23.22 -19.23 4.30
N ALA A 182 23.83 -18.89 5.44
CA ALA A 182 23.94 -17.51 5.90
C ALA A 182 24.79 -16.67 4.94
N PHE A 183 24.32 -15.45 4.66
CA PHE A 183 25.10 -14.48 3.90
C PHE A 183 26.26 -13.96 4.76
N GLN A 184 27.49 -14.26 4.35
CA GLN A 184 28.68 -13.75 5.00
C GLN A 184 28.87 -12.28 4.60
N ARG A 185 28.60 -11.37 5.53
CA ARG A 185 28.99 -9.96 5.34
C ARG A 185 30.50 -9.86 5.52
N PRO A 186 31.20 -9.10 4.66
CA PRO A 186 32.58 -8.75 4.93
C PRO A 186 32.59 -7.80 6.13
N LEU A 187 32.83 -8.42 7.29
CA LEU A 187 33.10 -7.89 8.63
C LEU A 187 31.90 -7.70 9.59
N ALA A 188 31.92 -8.54 10.63
CA ALA A 188 32.29 -8.08 11.97
C ALA A 188 33.82 -8.21 12.13
#